data_AF-A0A8T2YDJ6-F1
#
_entry.id   AF-A0A8T2YDJ6-F1
#
_cell.length_a   1.000
_cell.length_b   1.000
_cell.length_c   1.000
_cell.angle_alpha   90.00
_cell.angle_beta   90.00
_cell.angle_gamma   90.00
#
_symmetry.space_group_name_H-M   'P 1'
#
loop_
_entity.id
_entity.type
_entity.pdbx_description
1 polymer ?
#
loop_
_entity_poly.entity_id
_entity_poly.type
_entity_poly.pdbx_seq_one_letter_code
_entity_poly.pdbx_strand_id
1 'polypeptide(L)' 'MAKYGARLIVPIDVKKKPWEQKLPLHNRWHPDIPPVAEVKMGELSGVEMVDFSGGGITKEYAAEDIKNADPST' A
#
# COMPACT_ATOMS: atom_id res chain seq x y z
N MET A 1 18.17 13.47 19.11
CA MET A 1 18.42 13.79 17.69
C MET A 1 17.08 13.78 16.99
N ALA A 2 16.65 14.90 16.40
CA ALA A 2 15.41 14.94 15.64
C ALA A 2 15.47 13.86 14.54
N LYS A 3 14.51 12.94 14.52
CA LYS A 3 14.38 11.97 13.42
C LYS A 3 14.10 12.80 12.17
N TYR A 4 15.13 13.03 11.34
CA TYR A 4 15.02 13.69 10.04
C TYR A 4 14.30 12.76 9.05
N GLY A 5 12.99 12.58 9.26
CA GLY A 5 12.12 11.82 8.37
C GLY A 5 10.67 12.14 8.70
N ALA A 6 9.87 12.40 7.66
CA ALA A 6 8.42 12.54 7.78
C ALA A 6 7.85 11.34 8.56
N ARG A 7 6.81 11.57 9.38
CA ARG A 7 6.16 10.46 10.11
C ARG A 7 5.57 9.48 9.11
N LEU A 8 6.06 8.24 9.10
CA LEU A 8 5.49 7.17 8.27
C LEU A 8 4.17 6.69 8.88
N ILE A 9 3.08 6.83 8.14
CA ILE A 9 1.73 6.54 8.61
C ILE A 9 1.26 5.16 8.15
N VAL A 10 1.50 4.84 6.88
CA VAL A 10 1.16 3.55 6.29
C VAL A 10 2.47 2.86 5.92
N PRO A 11 3.01 1.98 6.79
CA PRO A 11 4.15 1.15 6.44
C PRO A 11 3.69 -0.05 5.61
N ILE A 12 4.48 -0.44 4.61
CA ILE A 12 4.21 -1.59 3.75
C ILE A 12 5.30 -2.65 3.92
N ASP A 13 4.86 -3.90 4.11
CA ASP A 13 5.71 -5.08 3.99
C ASP A 13 5.45 -5.75 2.63
N VAL A 14 6.36 -5.56 1.67
CA VAL A 14 6.25 -6.13 0.31
C VAL A 14 6.29 -7.65 0.25
N LYS A 15 6.56 -8.34 1.38
CA LYS A 15 6.47 -9.80 1.47
C LYS A 15 5.08 -10.30 1.87
N LYS A 16 4.17 -9.39 2.22
CA LYS A 16 2.80 -9.69 2.64
C LYS A 16 1.81 -9.23 1.59
N LYS A 17 0.69 -9.95 1.48
CA LYS A 17 -0.40 -9.52 0.60
C LYS A 17 -1.06 -8.23 1.12
N PRO A 18 -1.74 -7.44 0.27
CA PRO A 18 -2.37 -6.18 0.66
C PRO A 18 -3.30 -6.29 1.89
N TRP A 19 -4.04 -7.39 2.02
CA TRP A 19 -4.95 -7.66 3.15
C TRP A 19 -4.27 -8.22 4.40
N GLU A 20 -2.98 -8.60 4.33
CA GLU A 20 -2.18 -9.10 5.45
C GLU A 20 -1.30 -8.01 6.09
N GLN A 21 -1.34 -6.79 5.54
CA GLN A 21 -0.65 -5.64 6.07
C GLN A 21 -1.14 -5.31 7.49
N LYS A 22 -0.28 -4.65 8.29
CA LYS A 22 -0.66 -4.20 9.64
C LYS A 22 -1.90 -3.29 9.60
N LEU A 23 -1.95 -2.44 8.58
CA LEU A 23 -3.13 -1.67 8.19
C LEU A 23 -3.63 -2.28 6.88
N PRO A 24 -4.70 -3.10 6.90
CA PRO A 24 -5.21 -3.74 5.69
C PRO A 24 -5.53 -2.70 4.62
N LEU A 25 -5.05 -2.95 3.40
CA LEU A 25 -5.31 -2.08 2.26
C LEU A 25 -6.68 -2.41 1.65
N HIS A 26 -7.33 -1.38 1.08
CA HIS A 26 -8.60 -1.52 0.37
C HIS A 26 -8.42 -1.12 -1.10
N ASN A 27 -9.10 -1.85 -1.99
CA ASN A 27 -9.09 -1.63 -3.44
C ASN A 27 -10.44 -1.06 -3.94
N ARG A 28 -11.33 -0.68 -3.03
CA ARG A 28 -12.64 -0.06 -3.31
C ARG A 28 -12.84 1.15 -2.42
N TRP A 29 -13.73 2.02 -2.84
CA TRP A 29 -14.19 3.19 -2.07
C TRP A 29 -15.55 2.90 -1.48
N HIS A 30 -15.68 3.06 -0.17
CA HIS A 30 -16.94 2.97 0.55
C HIS A 30 -16.88 3.91 1.75
N PRO A 31 -17.96 4.68 2.07
CA PRO A 31 -17.97 5.63 3.18
C PRO A 31 -17.69 4.99 4.54
N ASP A 32 -18.01 3.71 4.69
CA ASP A 32 -17.81 2.96 5.95
C ASP A 32 -16.36 2.47 6.15
N ILE A 33 -15.45 2.68 5.19
CA ILE A 33 -14.04 2.33 5.38
C ILE A 33 -13.43 3.32 6.39
N PRO A 34 -12.89 2.85 7.52
CA PRO A 34 -12.39 3.75 8.56
C PRO A 34 -11.08 4.43 8.13
N PRO A 35 -10.82 5.67 8.59
CA PRO A 35 -9.54 6.32 8.39
C PRO A 35 -8.42 5.56 9.13
N VAL A 36 -7.24 5.48 8.52
CA VAL A 36 -6.08 4.79 9.12
C VAL A 36 -5.22 5.69 10.01
N ALA A 37 -5.38 7.02 9.90
CA ALA A 37 -4.66 7.99 10.72
C ALA A 37 -5.27 9.40 10.65
N GLU A 38 -4.92 10.21 11.64
CA GLU A 38 -5.11 11.66 11.65
C GLU A 38 -3.77 12.36 11.44
N VAL A 39 -3.80 13.50 10.75
CA VAL A 39 -2.64 14.37 10.50
C VAL A 39 -3.00 15.81 10.83
N LYS A 40 -2.00 16.60 11.26
CA LYS A 40 -2.19 18.04 11.48
C LYS A 40 -2.02 18.81 10.18
N MET A 41 -2.70 19.95 10.07
CA MET A 41 -2.47 20.87 8.97
C MET A 41 -1.00 21.30 8.93
N GLY A 42 -0.35 21.17 7.77
CA GLY A 42 1.07 21.45 7.59
C GLY A 42 2.02 20.34 8.04
N GLU A 43 1.51 19.20 8.51
CA GLU A 43 2.35 18.04 8.86
C GLU A 43 2.87 17.34 7.59
N LEU A 44 4.18 17.10 7.51
CA LEU A 44 4.76 16.24 6.49
C LEU A 44 4.73 14.78 6.98
N SER A 45 4.04 13.93 6.23
CA SER A 45 3.90 12.51 6.54
C SER A 45 4.26 11.63 5.34
N GLY A 46 4.82 10.46 5.61
CA GLY A 46 5.09 9.44 4.61
C GLY A 46 3.97 8.41 4.54
N VAL A 47 3.66 7.96 3.32
CA VAL A 47 2.72 6.87 3.04
C VAL A 47 3.43 5.95 2.05
N GLU A 48 3.69 4.71 2.45
CA GLU A 48 4.19 3.69 1.53
C GLU A 48 3.01 3.03 0.83
N MET A 49 3.27 2.52 -0.38
CA MET A 49 2.25 1.91 -1.23
C MET A 49 2.78 0.61 -1.80
N VAL A 50 1.90 -0.35 -2.01
CA VAL A 50 2.15 -1.46 -2.94
C VAL A 50 1.88 -0.99 -4.36
N ASP A 51 2.48 -1.65 -5.35
CA ASP A 51 2.10 -1.42 -6.73
C ASP A 51 0.65 -1.86 -6.96
N PHE A 52 0.04 -1.40 -8.06
CA PHE A 52 -1.39 -1.62 -8.30
C PHE A 52 -1.79 -3.11 -8.39
N SER A 53 -0.86 -3.99 -8.76
CA SER A 53 -1.10 -5.43 -8.86
C SER A 53 -1.00 -6.14 -7.51
N GLY A 54 -0.59 -5.43 -6.45
CA GLY A 54 -0.39 -6.02 -5.12
C GLY A 54 0.72 -7.07 -5.08
N GLY A 55 1.75 -6.92 -5.93
CA GLY A 55 2.84 -7.89 -6.08
C GLY A 55 2.58 -9.01 -7.10
N GLY A 56 1.64 -8.82 -8.03
CA GLY A 56 1.36 -9.76 -9.13
C GLY A 56 2.44 -9.79 -10.21
N ILE A 57 3.24 -8.73 -10.34
CA ILE A 57 4.40 -8.71 -11.23
C ILE A 57 5.62 -9.27 -10.50
N THR A 58 6.13 -10.40 -11.00
CA THR A 58 7.21 -11.15 -10.37
C THR A 58 8.58 -10.61 -10.75
N LYS A 59 9.64 -11.13 -10.12
CA LYS A 59 11.02 -10.68 -10.38
C LYS A 59 11.58 -11.22 -11.69
N GLU A 60 10.89 -12.20 -12.25
CA GLU A 60 11.16 -12.80 -13.54
C GLU A 60 10.72 -11.89 -14.69
N TYR A 61 9.88 -10.89 -14.41
CA TYR A 61 9.37 -9.88 -15.36
C TYR A 61 8.84 -10.51 -16.66
N ALA A 62 8.18 -11.65 -16.52
CA ALA A 62 7.73 -12.46 -17.64
C ALA A 62 6.37 -11.95 -18.16
N ALA A 63 6.10 -12.13 -19.46
CA ALA A 63 4.83 -11.69 -20.05
C ALA A 63 3.63 -12.47 -19.48
N GLU A 64 3.89 -13.66 -18.95
CA GLU A 64 2.94 -14.52 -18.25
C GLU A 64 2.30 -13.85 -17.03
N ASP A 65 3.03 -12.97 -16.33
CA ASP A 65 2.52 -12.23 -15.18
C ASP A 65 1.35 -11.33 -15.58
N ILE A 66 1.49 -10.63 -16.71
CA ILE A 66 0.45 -9.77 -17.27
C ILE A 66 -0.67 -10.60 -17.89
N LYS A 67 -0.32 -11.68 -18.62
CA LYS A 67 -1.30 -12.54 -19.29
C LYS A 67 -2.28 -13.17 -18.29
N ASN A 68 -1.80 -13.52 -17.10
CA ASN A 68 -2.59 -14.18 -16.07
C ASN A 68 -3.02 -13.24 -14.93
N ALA A 69 -2.79 -11.94 -15.06
CA ALA A 69 -3.23 -10.96 -14.08
C ALA A 69 -4.76 -10.90 -14.02
N ASP A 70 -5.30 -10.81 -12.80
CA ASP A 70 -6.71 -10.54 -12.57
C ASP A 70 -6.90 -9.02 -12.38
N PRO A 71 -7.54 -8.31 -13.32
CA PRO A 71 -7.72 -6.85 -13.22
C PRO A 71 -8.79 -6.45 -12.19
N SER A 72 -9.51 -7.41 -11.62
CA SER A 72 -10.55 -7.15 -10.62
C SER A 72 -10.03 -7.15 -9.18
N THR A 73 -8.78 -7.61 -8.97
CA THR A 73 -8.13 -7.62 -7.66
C THR A 73 -7.90 -6.24 -7.06
#